data_AF-A0A364RIW0-F1
#
_entry.id   AF-A0A364RIW0-F1
#
_cell.length_a   1.000
_cell.length_b   1.000
_cell.length_c   1.000
_cell.angle_alpha   90.00
_cell.angle_beta   90.00
_cell.angle_gamma   90.00
#
_symmetry.space_group_name_H-M   'P 1'
#
loop_
_entity.id
_entity.type
_entity.pdbx_description
1 polymer ?
#
loop_
_entity_poly.entity_id
_entity_poly.type
_entity_poly.pdbx_seq_one_letter_code
_entity_poly.pdbx_strand_id
1 'polypeptide(L)'
;MPFRLLFILGLIFGFAQLVQAQEARIQVTKVKPDLYVYTSYGTFNGEKVPANGLIISTTDSVVLIDTPWDDPQTEQVLTWVAKNLKKPVTHCIVTHAHQDRMGGIAALQKQKVKVWSTALTSKKAFEQGLGNPSPVLPPTDTTFTIGRTEIEVYFPGAGHVPDNLVVWLPETKLLAGGCLVKAEDAKNLGNVAEANLTAWPEAIRHVLFRYPDAAVVVPGHGPLSDNKALHHTLKLLLQRK
;
A
#
# COMPACT_ATOMS: atom_id res chain seq x y z
N MET A 1 -35.43 60.75 42.86
CA MET A 1 -34.04 60.59 42.34
C MET A 1 -33.30 59.68 43.33
N PRO A 2 -32.49 58.67 42.95
CA PRO A 2 -31.82 58.44 41.66
C PRO A 2 -31.80 56.97 41.13
N PHE A 3 -31.36 56.84 39.87
CA PHE A 3 -30.49 55.80 39.27
C PHE A 3 -30.88 54.31 39.14
N ARG A 4 -31.24 53.98 37.88
CA ARG A 4 -30.77 52.87 37.01
C ARG A 4 -29.78 51.84 37.58
N LEU A 5 -30.05 50.56 37.31
CA LEU A 5 -29.06 49.66 36.68
C LEU A 5 -29.77 48.51 35.94
N LEU A 6 -29.78 48.57 34.61
CA LEU A 6 -30.20 47.45 33.75
C LEU A 6 -28.96 46.57 33.51
N PHE A 7 -28.93 45.36 34.07
CA PHE A 7 -27.90 44.37 33.74
C PHE A 7 -28.28 43.67 32.43
N ILE A 8 -27.62 44.02 31.34
CA ILE A 8 -27.69 43.26 30.09
C ILE A 8 -26.65 42.14 30.21
N LEU A 9 -27.11 40.90 30.39
CA LEU A 9 -26.28 39.70 30.23
C LEU A 9 -25.90 39.57 28.76
N GLY A 10 -24.68 39.98 28.40
CA GLY A 10 -24.08 39.66 27.11
C GLY A 10 -23.65 38.21 27.07
N LEU A 11 -24.38 37.37 26.35
CA LEU A 11 -23.98 36.01 25.98
C LEU A 11 -22.80 36.10 25.00
N ILE A 12 -21.58 35.91 25.50
CA ILE A 12 -20.40 35.71 24.65
C ILE A 12 -20.47 34.26 24.15
N PHE A 13 -21.02 34.06 22.96
CA PHE A 13 -20.84 32.82 22.21
C PHE A 13 -19.39 32.74 21.75
N GLY A 14 -18.55 32.02 22.51
CA GLY A 14 -17.22 31.64 22.07
C GLY A 14 -17.32 30.69 20.87
N PHE A 15 -16.93 31.16 19.70
CA PHE A 15 -16.66 30.29 18.55
C PHE A 15 -15.46 29.41 18.88
N ALA A 16 -15.72 28.16 19.28
CA ALA A 16 -14.69 27.14 19.28
C ALA A 16 -14.33 26.84 17.82
N GLN A 17 -13.17 27.30 17.36
CA GLN A 17 -12.61 26.84 16.09
C GLN A 17 -12.26 25.37 16.27
N LEU A 18 -13.06 24.49 15.66
CA LEU A 18 -12.67 23.11 15.42
C LEU A 18 -11.40 23.14 14.57
N VAL A 19 -10.27 22.80 15.18
CA VAL A 19 -9.03 22.49 14.43
C VAL A 19 -9.34 21.22 13.64
N GLN A 20 -9.71 21.39 12.38
CA GLN A 20 -9.85 20.27 11.46
C GLN A 20 -8.43 19.71 11.25
N ALA A 21 -8.19 18.49 11.74
CA ALA A 21 -6.93 17.80 11.53
C ALA A 21 -6.66 17.79 10.02
N GLN A 22 -5.55 18.38 9.59
CA GLN A 22 -5.17 18.41 8.18
C GLN A 22 -4.93 16.97 7.73
N GLU A 23 -5.73 16.48 6.78
CA GLU A 23 -5.57 15.13 6.24
C GLU A 23 -4.13 14.92 5.76
N ALA A 24 -3.55 13.77 6.11
CA ALA A 24 -2.21 13.43 5.68
C ALA A 24 -2.17 13.38 4.15
N ARG A 25 -1.26 14.16 3.56
CA ARG A 25 -1.11 14.26 2.11
C ARG A 25 -0.20 13.15 1.60
N ILE A 26 -0.69 12.38 0.62
CA ILE A 26 0.16 11.40 -0.08
C ILE A 26 1.30 12.10 -0.82
N GLN A 27 2.40 11.37 -1.01
CA GLN A 27 3.49 11.77 -1.91
C GLN A 27 3.49 10.86 -3.12
N VAL A 28 3.82 11.38 -4.30
CA VAL A 28 3.94 10.57 -5.52
C VAL A 28 5.26 10.88 -6.20
N THR A 29 6.07 9.85 -6.42
CA THR A 29 7.40 9.94 -7.02
C THR A 29 7.43 9.13 -8.31
N LYS A 30 7.84 9.76 -9.41
CA LYS A 30 8.07 9.05 -10.67
C LYS A 30 9.36 8.23 -10.56
N VAL A 31 9.26 6.92 -10.81
CA VAL A 31 10.38 5.98 -10.69
C VAL A 31 10.98 5.67 -12.06
N LYS A 32 10.11 5.43 -13.05
CA LYS A 32 10.45 5.16 -14.46
C LYS A 32 9.39 5.80 -15.36
N PRO A 33 9.56 5.82 -16.69
CA PRO A 33 8.44 6.10 -17.59
C PRO A 33 7.23 5.26 -17.19
N ASP A 34 6.08 5.90 -17.08
CA ASP A 34 4.80 5.28 -16.75
C ASP A 34 4.68 4.56 -15.40
N LEU A 35 5.71 4.63 -14.54
CA LEU A 35 5.71 4.03 -13.20
C LEU A 35 5.97 5.04 -12.11
N TYR A 36 5.10 5.04 -11.12
CA TYR A 36 5.17 5.92 -9.96
C TYR A 36 4.97 5.12 -8.67
N VAL A 37 5.65 5.54 -7.61
CA VAL A 37 5.36 5.10 -6.24
C VAL A 37 4.58 6.20 -5.57
N TYR A 38 3.47 5.85 -4.92
CA TYR A 38 2.86 6.73 -3.93
C TYR A 38 3.26 6.28 -2.52
N THR A 39 3.44 7.25 -1.62
CA THR A 39 3.64 7.02 -0.19
C THR A 39 2.48 7.68 0.56
N SER A 40 1.74 6.87 1.30
CA SER A 40 0.64 7.26 2.19
C SER A 40 1.06 7.11 3.65
N TYR A 41 0.27 7.62 4.59
CA TYR A 41 0.61 7.63 6.00
C TYR A 41 -0.54 7.20 6.88
N GLY A 42 -0.31 6.22 7.74
CA GLY A 42 -1.24 5.78 8.77
C GLY A 42 -0.64 5.99 10.15
N THR A 43 -1.39 5.56 11.17
CA THR A 43 -0.94 5.57 12.56
C THR A 43 -0.95 4.15 13.09
N PHE A 44 0.17 3.68 13.63
CA PHE A 44 0.30 2.39 14.30
C PHE A 44 0.98 2.62 15.65
N ASN A 45 0.37 2.17 16.75
CA ASN A 45 0.85 2.40 18.12
C ASN A 45 1.17 3.88 18.45
N GLY A 46 0.40 4.81 17.89
CA GLY A 46 0.60 6.25 18.08
C GLY A 46 1.70 6.88 17.23
N GLU A 47 2.42 6.08 16.43
CA GLU A 47 3.46 6.56 15.52
C GLU A 47 2.95 6.63 14.08
N LYS A 48 3.43 7.64 13.35
CA LYS A 48 3.12 7.81 11.93
C LYS A 48 3.92 6.81 11.10
N VAL A 49 3.25 5.95 10.34
CA VAL A 49 3.87 4.91 9.53
C VAL A 49 3.64 5.16 8.03
N PRO A 50 4.70 5.37 7.23
CA PRO A 50 4.56 5.50 5.78
C PRO A 50 4.29 4.13 5.14
N ALA A 51 3.45 4.08 4.10
CA ALA A 51 3.20 2.89 3.29
C ALA A 51 3.31 3.22 1.80
N ASN A 52 4.10 2.43 1.08
CA ASN A 52 4.27 2.56 -0.36
C ASN A 52 3.25 1.69 -1.11
N GLY A 53 2.78 2.20 -2.23
CA GLY A 53 2.11 1.42 -3.29
C GLY A 53 2.49 1.96 -4.67
N LEU A 54 1.97 1.34 -5.73
CA LEU A 54 2.34 1.69 -7.11
C LEU A 54 1.18 2.27 -7.91
N ILE A 55 1.54 3.15 -8.85
CA ILE A 55 0.69 3.61 -9.95
C ILE A 55 1.40 3.21 -11.24
N ILE A 56 0.76 2.33 -11.99
CA ILE A 56 1.25 1.80 -13.27
C ILE A 56 0.37 2.39 -14.37
N SER A 57 0.91 3.31 -15.17
CA SER A 57 0.21 3.85 -16.33
C SER A 57 0.36 2.90 -17.51
N THR A 58 -0.73 2.24 -17.90
CA THR A 58 -0.75 1.37 -19.08
C THR A 58 -1.12 2.20 -20.32
N THR A 59 -1.36 1.57 -21.46
CA THR A 59 -1.75 2.27 -22.70
C THR A 59 -2.97 3.18 -22.51
N ASP A 60 -4.05 2.65 -21.92
CA ASP A 60 -5.37 3.28 -21.87
C ASP A 60 -5.91 3.45 -20.45
N SER A 61 -5.23 2.91 -19.45
CA SER A 61 -5.72 2.84 -18.08
C SER A 61 -4.59 2.91 -17.06
N VAL A 62 -4.95 2.81 -15.79
CA VAL A 62 -4.01 2.76 -14.67
C VAL A 62 -4.33 1.55 -13.80
N VAL A 63 -3.27 0.86 -13.40
CA VAL A 63 -3.30 -0.23 -12.43
C VAL A 63 -2.63 0.27 -11.15
N LEU A 64 -3.29 0.08 -10.01
CA LEU A 64 -2.70 0.30 -8.70
C LEU A 64 -2.17 -1.00 -8.10
N ILE A 65 -1.08 -0.93 -7.36
CA ILE A 65 -0.65 -2.00 -6.45
C ILE A 65 -0.82 -1.47 -5.04
N ASP A 66 -1.64 -2.18 -4.27
CA ASP A 66 -2.17 -1.80 -2.96
C ASP A 66 -3.04 -0.51 -2.98
N THR A 67 -3.65 -0.21 -1.84
CA THR A 67 -4.30 1.07 -1.54
C THR A 67 -3.57 1.80 -0.41
N PRO A 68 -3.75 3.12 -0.25
CA PRO A 68 -3.43 3.82 0.99
C PRO A 68 -4.14 3.26 2.23
N TRP A 69 -3.73 3.77 3.40
CA TRP A 69 -4.27 3.39 4.72
C TRP A 69 -5.77 3.62 4.94
N ASP A 70 -6.39 4.47 4.11
CA ASP A 70 -7.78 4.89 4.24
C ASP A 70 -8.35 5.36 2.89
N ASP A 71 -9.68 5.52 2.86
CA ASP A 71 -10.40 6.03 1.70
C ASP A 71 -9.98 7.47 1.30
N PRO A 72 -9.86 8.46 2.21
CA PRO A 72 -9.43 9.81 1.83
C PRO A 72 -8.09 9.86 1.10
N GLN A 73 -7.06 9.15 1.58
CA GLN A 73 -5.77 9.09 0.89
C GLN A 73 -5.87 8.34 -0.43
N THR A 74 -6.77 7.37 -0.55
CA THR A 74 -7.05 6.68 -1.81
C THR A 74 -7.72 7.60 -2.83
N GLU A 75 -8.65 8.44 -2.38
CA GLU A 75 -9.24 9.50 -3.20
C GLU A 75 -8.18 10.53 -3.65
N GLN A 76 -7.16 10.81 -2.81
CA GLN A 76 -6.02 11.62 -3.23
C GLN A 76 -5.21 10.95 -4.35
N VAL A 77 -4.99 9.62 -4.31
CA VAL A 77 -4.32 8.87 -5.39
C VAL A 77 -5.15 8.95 -6.67
N LEU A 78 -6.45 8.67 -6.59
CA LEU A 78 -7.36 8.76 -7.74
C LEU A 78 -7.37 10.16 -8.37
N THR A 79 -7.42 11.20 -7.54
CA THR A 79 -7.35 12.60 -7.97
C THR A 79 -6.02 12.91 -8.65
N TRP A 80 -4.91 12.43 -8.09
CA TRP A 80 -3.59 12.61 -8.68
C TRP A 80 -3.51 11.94 -10.05
N VAL A 81 -4.03 10.71 -10.19
CA VAL A 81 -4.07 9.98 -11.47
C VAL A 81 -4.90 10.73 -12.50
N ALA A 82 -6.11 11.16 -12.14
CA ALA A 82 -7.00 11.89 -13.04
C ALA A 82 -6.35 13.20 -13.54
N LYS A 83 -5.66 13.93 -12.66
CA LYS A 83 -5.00 15.19 -13.00
C LYS A 83 -3.76 14.99 -13.89
N ASN A 84 -2.91 14.03 -13.56
CA ASN A 84 -1.56 13.93 -14.16
C ASN A 84 -1.48 12.93 -15.30
N LEU A 85 -2.20 11.81 -15.21
CA LEU A 85 -2.16 10.74 -16.21
C LEU A 85 -3.37 10.78 -17.15
N LYS A 86 -4.49 11.39 -16.71
CA LYS A 86 -5.73 11.54 -17.49
C LYS A 86 -6.25 10.22 -18.07
N LYS A 87 -6.08 9.14 -17.30
CA LYS A 87 -6.52 7.77 -17.62
C LYS A 87 -7.37 7.24 -16.47
N PRO A 88 -8.38 6.39 -16.75
CA PRO A 88 -9.14 5.74 -15.69
C PRO A 88 -8.27 4.75 -14.92
N VAL A 89 -8.42 4.72 -13.60
CA VAL A 89 -7.96 3.58 -12.80
C VAL A 89 -8.96 2.45 -13.01
N THR A 90 -8.49 1.28 -13.46
CA THR A 90 -9.37 0.15 -13.81
C THR A 90 -9.17 -1.05 -12.90
N HIS A 91 -7.95 -1.23 -12.40
CA HIS A 91 -7.57 -2.36 -11.56
C HIS A 91 -6.75 -1.89 -10.35
N CYS A 92 -6.90 -2.62 -9.25
CA CYS A 92 -6.02 -2.58 -8.10
C CYS A 92 -5.69 -4.01 -7.69
N ILE A 93 -4.42 -4.32 -7.49
CA ILE A 93 -3.97 -5.61 -6.96
C ILE A 93 -3.59 -5.39 -5.51
N VAL A 94 -4.27 -6.05 -4.58
CA VAL A 94 -3.92 -5.98 -3.16
C VAL A 94 -3.03 -7.16 -2.78
N THR A 95 -1.87 -6.86 -2.19
CA THR A 95 -0.82 -7.85 -1.95
C THR A 95 -1.04 -8.69 -0.71
N HIS A 96 -1.79 -8.20 0.28
CA HIS A 96 -2.22 -8.96 1.46
C HIS A 96 -3.28 -8.22 2.29
N ALA A 97 -3.89 -8.94 3.23
CA ALA A 97 -4.93 -8.42 4.12
C ALA A 97 -4.39 -7.66 5.34
N HIS A 98 -3.95 -6.42 5.11
CA HIS A 98 -3.70 -5.42 6.16
C HIS A 98 -4.22 -4.04 5.73
N GLN A 99 -4.45 -3.16 6.71
CA GLN A 99 -5.02 -1.82 6.49
C GLN A 99 -4.16 -0.95 5.56
N ASP A 100 -2.85 -1.04 5.62
CA ASP A 100 -1.93 -0.28 4.76
C ASP A 100 -1.91 -0.74 3.30
N ARG A 101 -2.64 -1.83 3.00
CA ARG A 101 -2.83 -2.36 1.64
C ARG A 101 -4.27 -2.26 1.17
N MET A 102 -5.22 -2.30 2.09
CA MET A 102 -6.64 -2.49 1.81
C MET A 102 -7.55 -1.42 2.43
N GLY A 103 -7.00 -0.46 3.17
CA GLY A 103 -7.77 0.56 3.87
C GLY A 103 -8.58 1.49 2.97
N GLY A 104 -8.23 1.54 1.68
CA GLY A 104 -8.90 2.35 0.66
C GLY A 104 -9.84 1.61 -0.30
N ILE A 105 -10.18 0.36 -0.02
CA ILE A 105 -10.93 -0.46 -0.99
C ILE A 105 -12.31 0.12 -1.29
N ALA A 106 -12.99 0.71 -0.32
CA ALA A 106 -14.33 1.25 -0.53
C ALA A 106 -14.29 2.45 -1.50
N ALA A 107 -13.29 3.32 -1.41
CA ALA A 107 -13.06 4.39 -2.37
C ALA A 107 -12.87 3.86 -3.80
N LEU A 108 -12.10 2.77 -3.96
CA LEU A 108 -11.89 2.13 -5.27
C LEU A 108 -13.18 1.49 -5.82
N GLN A 109 -13.91 0.75 -4.99
CA GLN A 109 -15.14 0.06 -5.39
C GLN A 109 -16.25 1.03 -5.75
N LYS A 110 -16.34 2.19 -5.06
CA LYS A 110 -17.24 3.30 -5.43
C LYS A 110 -16.99 3.81 -6.84
N GLN A 111 -15.74 3.76 -7.31
CA GLN A 111 -15.34 4.10 -8.69
C GLN A 111 -15.38 2.90 -9.66
N LYS A 112 -15.94 1.76 -9.23
CA LYS A 112 -16.03 0.51 -10.00
C LYS A 112 -14.66 -0.04 -10.44
N VAL A 113 -13.59 0.30 -9.70
CA VAL A 113 -12.26 -0.29 -9.89
C VAL A 113 -12.31 -1.76 -9.49
N LYS A 114 -11.76 -2.64 -10.31
CA LYS A 114 -11.64 -4.06 -9.99
C LYS A 114 -10.50 -4.25 -8.98
N VAL A 115 -10.85 -4.62 -7.75
CA VAL A 115 -9.86 -4.93 -6.72
C VAL A 115 -9.62 -6.43 -6.72
N TRP A 116 -8.42 -6.88 -7.08
CA TRP A 116 -8.04 -8.27 -7.23
C TRP A 116 -7.14 -8.73 -6.09
N SER A 117 -7.39 -9.95 -5.61
CA SER A 117 -6.58 -10.60 -4.58
C SER A 117 -6.58 -12.12 -4.77
N THR A 118 -5.84 -12.83 -3.92
CA THR A 118 -6.06 -14.27 -3.74
C THR A 118 -7.32 -14.55 -2.92
N ALA A 119 -7.78 -15.80 -2.94
CA ALA A 119 -8.85 -16.28 -2.07
C ALA A 119 -8.53 -16.12 -0.57
N LEU A 120 -7.28 -16.36 -0.17
CA LEU A 120 -6.86 -16.23 1.23
C LEU A 120 -6.90 -14.77 1.70
N THR A 121 -6.37 -13.84 0.89
CA THR A 121 -6.45 -12.40 1.17
C THR A 121 -7.90 -11.92 1.25
N SER A 122 -8.77 -12.35 0.32
CA SER A 122 -10.19 -11.99 0.34
C SER A 122 -10.90 -12.49 1.60
N LYS A 123 -10.64 -13.73 2.01
CA LYS A 123 -11.19 -14.31 3.24
C LYS A 123 -10.75 -13.51 4.47
N LYS A 124 -9.44 -13.27 4.63
CA LYS A 124 -8.90 -12.51 5.77
C LYS A 124 -9.45 -11.08 5.82
N ALA A 125 -9.54 -10.42 4.67
CA ALA A 125 -10.07 -9.07 4.60
C ALA A 125 -11.53 -8.98 5.03
N PHE A 126 -12.36 -9.96 4.66
CA PHE A 126 -13.73 -10.06 5.15
C PHE A 126 -13.79 -10.27 6.67
N GLU A 127 -12.99 -11.21 7.20
CA GLU A 127 -12.91 -11.50 8.64
C GLU A 127 -12.42 -10.31 9.47
N GLN A 128 -11.55 -9.47 8.91
CA GLN A 128 -11.01 -8.26 9.55
C GLN A 128 -11.85 -6.99 9.29
N GLY A 129 -12.91 -7.07 8.48
CA GLY A 129 -13.73 -5.91 8.12
C GLY A 129 -13.03 -4.89 7.19
N LEU A 130 -11.98 -5.30 6.48
CA LEU A 130 -11.24 -4.46 5.52
C LEU A 130 -11.91 -4.38 4.14
N GLY A 131 -12.95 -5.18 3.91
CA GLY A 131 -13.72 -5.20 2.66
C GLY A 131 -13.59 -6.51 1.89
N ASN A 132 -14.10 -6.51 0.67
CA ASN A 132 -14.28 -7.70 -0.15
C ASN A 132 -13.61 -7.55 -1.53
N PRO A 133 -12.28 -7.74 -1.63
CA PRO A 133 -11.63 -7.82 -2.94
C PRO A 133 -12.10 -9.08 -3.69
N SER A 134 -12.00 -9.07 -5.01
CA SER A 134 -12.36 -10.21 -5.86
C SER A 134 -11.25 -11.27 -5.84
N PRO A 135 -11.54 -12.52 -5.42
CA PRO A 135 -10.55 -13.59 -5.29
C PRO A 135 -10.25 -14.26 -6.64
N VAL A 136 -9.68 -13.51 -7.58
CA VAL A 136 -9.42 -13.96 -8.95
C VAL A 136 -7.97 -14.38 -9.21
N LEU A 137 -7.05 -14.06 -8.29
CA LEU A 137 -5.64 -14.42 -8.42
C LEU A 137 -5.41 -15.82 -7.82
N PRO A 138 -4.67 -16.71 -8.51
CA PRO A 138 -4.31 -18.00 -7.95
C PRO A 138 -3.30 -17.82 -6.81
N PRO A 139 -3.20 -18.79 -5.88
CA PRO A 139 -2.24 -18.76 -4.77
C PRO A 139 -0.81 -19.19 -5.20
N THR A 140 -0.43 -18.91 -6.44
CA THR A 140 0.84 -19.30 -7.07
C THR A 140 1.40 -18.08 -7.83
N ASP A 141 1.98 -18.27 -9.01
CA ASP A 141 2.21 -17.20 -9.98
C ASP A 141 1.06 -17.08 -10.99
N THR A 142 0.83 -15.85 -11.45
CA THR A 142 0.01 -15.54 -12.62
C THR A 142 0.58 -14.34 -13.33
N THR A 143 0.44 -14.30 -14.65
CA THR A 143 0.84 -13.17 -15.48
C THR A 143 -0.35 -12.74 -16.32
N PHE A 144 -0.56 -11.44 -16.41
CA PHE A 144 -1.58 -10.87 -17.28
C PHE A 144 -1.10 -9.55 -17.87
N THR A 145 -1.76 -9.13 -18.95
CA THR A 145 -1.45 -7.90 -19.65
C THR A 145 -2.63 -6.95 -19.54
N ILE A 146 -2.38 -5.70 -19.15
CA ILE A 146 -3.36 -4.62 -19.19
C ILE A 146 -2.84 -3.56 -20.16
N GLY A 147 -3.58 -3.32 -21.25
CA GLY A 147 -3.07 -2.57 -22.39
C GLY A 147 -1.88 -3.29 -23.01
N ARG A 148 -0.68 -2.72 -22.89
CA ARG A 148 0.59 -3.35 -23.32
C ARG A 148 1.52 -3.71 -22.15
N THR A 149 1.09 -3.44 -20.92
CA THR A 149 1.92 -3.65 -19.74
C THR A 149 1.70 -5.06 -19.21
N GLU A 150 2.76 -5.87 -19.24
CA GLU A 150 2.81 -7.17 -18.58
C GLU A 150 3.01 -7.01 -17.06
N ILE A 151 2.19 -7.70 -16.28
CA ILE A 151 2.20 -7.69 -14.81
C ILE A 151 2.19 -9.13 -14.34
N GLU A 152 3.23 -9.51 -13.61
CA GLU A 152 3.32 -10.80 -12.94
C GLU A 152 3.02 -10.62 -11.46
N VAL A 153 2.13 -11.44 -10.92
CA VAL A 153 1.85 -11.55 -9.48
C VAL A 153 2.32 -12.91 -9.02
N TYR A 154 3.11 -12.94 -7.95
CA TYR A 154 3.73 -14.17 -7.47
C TYR A 154 3.54 -14.33 -5.95
N PHE A 155 3.12 -15.52 -5.55
CA PHE A 155 3.17 -15.98 -4.16
C PHE A 155 4.50 -16.72 -3.90
N PRO A 156 5.50 -16.08 -3.25
CA PRO A 156 6.79 -16.72 -2.98
C PRO A 156 6.76 -17.69 -1.79
N GLY A 157 5.63 -17.79 -1.09
CA GLY A 157 5.51 -18.45 0.21
C GLY A 157 5.19 -17.45 1.33
N ALA A 158 4.75 -17.99 2.46
CA ALA A 158 4.41 -17.18 3.63
C ALA A 158 5.64 -16.44 4.19
N GLY A 159 5.45 -15.18 4.57
CA GLY A 159 6.51 -14.35 5.11
C GLY A 159 5.99 -13.34 6.12
N HIS A 160 5.84 -12.08 5.71
CA HIS A 160 5.24 -11.01 6.54
C HIS A 160 3.85 -11.39 7.02
N VAL A 161 3.10 -12.06 6.15
CA VAL A 161 1.81 -12.70 6.44
C VAL A 161 1.68 -13.97 5.59
N PRO A 162 0.74 -14.88 5.91
CA PRO A 162 0.54 -16.10 5.13
C PRO A 162 0.11 -15.85 3.67
N ASP A 163 -0.47 -14.69 3.39
CA ASP A 163 -1.09 -14.33 2.10
C ASP A 163 -0.33 -13.28 1.29
N ASN A 164 0.92 -12.95 1.65
CA ASN A 164 1.69 -11.92 0.95
C ASN A 164 1.97 -12.27 -0.51
N LEU A 165 1.82 -11.31 -1.40
CA LEU A 165 2.22 -11.40 -2.79
C LEU A 165 3.36 -10.41 -3.08
N VAL A 166 4.13 -10.71 -4.11
CA VAL A 166 4.99 -9.74 -4.79
C VAL A 166 4.48 -9.50 -6.20
N VAL A 167 4.77 -8.33 -6.76
CA VAL A 167 4.40 -7.99 -8.14
C VAL A 167 5.65 -7.62 -8.93
N TRP A 168 5.81 -8.18 -10.11
CA TRP A 168 6.94 -7.97 -10.99
C TRP A 168 6.52 -7.33 -12.31
N LEU A 169 7.29 -6.35 -12.75
CA LEU A 169 7.12 -5.64 -14.02
C LEU A 169 8.37 -5.87 -14.90
N PRO A 170 8.35 -6.87 -15.80
CA PRO A 170 9.54 -7.34 -16.49
C PRO A 170 10.21 -6.29 -17.37
N GLU A 171 9.43 -5.48 -18.10
CA GLU A 171 9.96 -4.43 -18.98
C GLU A 171 10.80 -3.40 -18.23
N THR A 172 10.44 -3.13 -16.97
CA THR A 172 11.09 -2.10 -16.16
C THR A 172 12.03 -2.66 -15.12
N LYS A 173 12.03 -3.99 -14.94
CA LYS A 173 12.70 -4.73 -13.88
C LYS A 173 12.36 -4.20 -12.49
N LEU A 174 11.09 -3.83 -12.28
CA LEU A 174 10.60 -3.33 -11.00
C LEU A 174 9.91 -4.46 -10.24
N LEU A 175 10.32 -4.65 -8.99
CA LEU A 175 9.69 -5.56 -8.03
C LEU A 175 8.96 -4.75 -6.96
N ALA A 176 7.64 -4.88 -6.89
CA ALA A 176 6.86 -4.51 -5.71
C ALA A 176 7.00 -5.62 -4.68
N GLY A 177 7.92 -5.45 -3.73
CA GLY A 177 8.18 -6.42 -2.67
C GLY A 177 7.17 -6.37 -1.53
N GLY A 178 6.41 -5.26 -1.42
CA GLY A 178 5.41 -5.07 -0.37
C GLY A 178 6.01 -5.27 1.03
N CYS A 179 5.17 -5.61 2.01
CA CYS A 179 5.62 -5.76 3.40
C CYS A 179 6.50 -7.01 3.64
N LEU A 180 6.55 -7.93 2.65
CA LEU A 180 7.49 -9.07 2.63
C LEU A 180 8.94 -8.58 2.59
N VAL A 181 9.22 -7.45 1.91
CA VAL A 181 10.58 -6.89 1.78
C VAL A 181 10.72 -5.66 2.66
N LYS A 182 11.77 -5.63 3.47
CA LYS A 182 12.14 -4.49 4.32
C LYS A 182 13.13 -3.59 3.59
N ALA A 183 12.96 -2.28 3.73
CA ALA A 183 13.91 -1.29 3.23
C ALA A 183 15.29 -1.47 3.89
N GLU A 184 16.37 -1.08 3.19
CA GLU A 184 17.75 -1.24 3.67
C GLU A 184 18.04 -0.52 4.99
N ASP A 185 17.34 0.57 5.26
CA ASP A 185 17.48 1.34 6.50
C ASP A 185 16.70 0.73 7.68
N ALA A 186 15.77 -0.19 7.43
CA ALA A 186 14.98 -0.86 8.45
C ALA A 186 15.86 -1.64 9.44
N LYS A 187 15.62 -1.46 10.73
CA LYS A 187 16.43 -2.09 11.80
C LYS A 187 15.82 -3.39 12.36
N ASN A 188 14.57 -3.68 12.00
CA ASN A 188 13.83 -4.85 12.45
C ASN A 188 12.78 -5.24 11.41
N LEU A 189 12.04 -6.32 11.67
CA LEU A 189 11.01 -6.86 10.77
C LEU A 189 9.66 -6.14 10.88
N GLY A 190 9.53 -5.12 11.73
CA GLY A 190 8.27 -4.44 12.02
C GLY A 190 7.28 -5.33 12.77
N ASN A 191 5.99 -5.17 12.49
CA ASN A 191 4.94 -6.02 13.07
C ASN A 191 5.04 -7.45 12.52
N VAL A 192 5.30 -8.41 13.40
CA VAL A 192 5.44 -9.84 13.09
C VAL A 192 4.33 -10.70 13.71
N ALA A 193 3.24 -10.09 14.19
CA ALA A 193 2.16 -10.82 14.88
C ALA A 193 1.53 -11.93 14.01
N GLU A 194 1.45 -11.72 12.69
CA GLU A 194 0.95 -12.68 11.72
C GLU A 194 2.05 -13.31 10.85
N ALA A 195 3.32 -13.00 11.12
CA ALA A 195 4.42 -13.41 10.25
C ALA A 195 4.74 -14.90 10.41
N ASN A 196 5.03 -15.57 9.30
CA ASN A 196 5.62 -16.90 9.31
C ASN A 196 7.16 -16.79 9.30
N LEU A 197 7.74 -16.57 10.47
CA LEU A 197 9.18 -16.33 10.62
C LEU A 197 10.06 -17.55 10.25
N THR A 198 9.46 -18.75 10.18
CA THR A 198 10.16 -19.96 9.74
C THR A 198 10.22 -20.06 8.22
N ALA A 199 9.13 -19.70 7.52
CA ALA A 199 9.04 -19.78 6.06
C ALA A 199 9.58 -18.53 5.34
N TRP A 200 9.57 -17.36 6.00
CA TRP A 200 9.95 -16.08 5.38
C TRP A 200 11.36 -16.09 4.75
N PRO A 201 12.41 -16.69 5.34
CA PRO A 201 13.73 -16.76 4.69
C PRO A 201 13.68 -17.44 3.31
N GLU A 202 12.94 -18.54 3.18
CA GLU A 202 12.78 -19.23 1.89
C GLU A 202 11.94 -18.42 0.91
N ALA A 203 10.89 -17.73 1.38
CA ALA A 203 10.13 -16.83 0.52
C ALA A 203 11.02 -15.73 -0.10
N ILE A 204 11.93 -15.13 0.69
CA ILE A 204 12.90 -14.16 0.16
C ILE A 204 13.87 -14.80 -0.83
N ARG A 205 14.33 -16.03 -0.58
CA ARG A 205 15.21 -16.78 -1.50
C ARG A 205 14.51 -17.07 -2.83
N HIS A 206 13.23 -17.45 -2.82
CA HIS A 206 12.45 -17.64 -4.03
C HIS A 206 12.35 -16.37 -4.86
N VAL A 207 12.11 -15.21 -4.22
CA VAL A 207 12.07 -13.90 -4.90
C VAL A 207 13.44 -13.55 -5.50
N LEU A 208 14.53 -13.71 -4.74
CA LEU A 208 15.91 -13.49 -5.22
C LEU A 208 16.26 -14.39 -6.41
N PHE A 209 15.85 -15.66 -6.36
CA PHE A 209 16.10 -16.62 -7.43
C PHE A 209 15.30 -16.29 -8.69
N ARG A 210 14.05 -15.88 -8.54
CA ARG A 210 13.14 -15.60 -9.67
C ARG A 210 13.42 -14.25 -10.33
N TYR A 211 13.83 -13.24 -9.56
CA TYR A 211 14.09 -11.87 -10.06
C TYR A 211 15.51 -11.40 -9.70
N PRO A 212 16.56 -12.10 -10.14
CA PRO A 212 17.94 -11.81 -9.74
C PRO A 212 18.45 -10.46 -10.26
N ASP A 213 17.76 -9.84 -11.21
CA ASP A 213 18.11 -8.59 -11.87
C ASP A 213 17.11 -7.46 -11.62
N ALA A 214 16.33 -7.51 -10.54
CA ALA A 214 15.45 -6.41 -10.15
C ALA A 214 16.26 -5.12 -9.96
N ALA A 215 16.01 -4.16 -10.86
CA ALA A 215 16.70 -2.88 -10.88
C ALA A 215 16.11 -1.90 -9.87
N VAL A 216 14.83 -2.08 -9.53
CA VAL A 216 14.14 -1.31 -8.50
C VAL A 216 13.30 -2.27 -7.67
N VAL A 217 13.47 -2.20 -6.35
CA VAL A 217 12.66 -2.93 -5.36
C VAL A 217 11.92 -1.90 -4.51
N VAL A 218 10.60 -2.03 -4.46
CA VAL A 218 9.71 -1.17 -3.68
C VAL A 218 9.25 -1.94 -2.44
N PRO A 219 9.82 -1.66 -1.25
CA PRO A 219 9.35 -2.26 -0.01
C PRO A 219 8.02 -1.63 0.41
N GLY A 220 7.27 -2.33 1.27
CA GLY A 220 5.98 -1.86 1.78
C GLY A 220 6.11 -0.59 2.63
N HIS A 221 7.26 -0.39 3.27
CA HIS A 221 7.60 0.78 4.09
C HIS A 221 9.07 1.16 3.87
N GLY A 222 9.35 2.47 3.86
CA GLY A 222 10.70 3.01 3.73
C GLY A 222 11.13 3.30 2.28
N PRO A 223 12.39 3.69 2.07
CA PRO A 223 12.91 4.05 0.75
C PRO A 223 13.00 2.85 -0.21
N LEU A 224 12.91 3.15 -1.51
CA LEU A 224 13.18 2.19 -2.58
C LEU A 224 14.65 1.77 -2.58
N SER A 225 14.92 0.60 -3.15
CA SER A 225 16.26 0.03 -3.27
C SER A 225 16.40 -0.76 -4.58
N ASP A 226 17.43 -1.56 -4.70
CA ASP A 226 17.60 -2.66 -5.64
C ASP A 226 17.51 -4.00 -4.87
N ASN A 227 18.08 -5.09 -5.41
CA ASN A 227 18.12 -6.38 -4.74
C ASN A 227 18.81 -6.39 -3.36
N LYS A 228 19.53 -5.33 -2.96
CA LYS A 228 20.04 -5.17 -1.59
C LYS A 228 18.94 -5.23 -0.55
N ALA A 229 17.73 -4.71 -0.81
CA ALA A 229 16.63 -4.80 0.14
C ALA A 229 16.21 -6.25 0.43
N LEU A 230 16.23 -7.14 -0.56
CA LEU A 230 15.97 -8.56 -0.37
C LEU A 230 17.06 -9.22 0.49
N HIS A 231 18.34 -8.96 0.18
CA HIS A 231 19.46 -9.46 0.98
C HIS A 231 19.44 -8.93 2.42
N HIS A 232 19.08 -7.65 2.60
CA HIS A 232 18.92 -7.04 3.92
C HIS A 232 17.78 -7.69 4.70
N THR A 233 16.63 -7.92 4.05
CA THR A 233 15.50 -8.63 4.66
C THR A 233 15.91 -10.03 5.12
N LEU A 234 16.60 -10.78 4.26
CA LEU A 234 17.12 -12.10 4.61
C LEU A 234 18.10 -12.03 5.80
N LYS A 235 18.97 -11.02 5.85
CA LYS A 235 19.88 -10.80 6.98
C LYS A 235 19.11 -10.56 8.28
N LEU A 236 18.09 -9.69 8.28
CA LEU A 236 17.25 -9.43 9.46
C LEU A 236 16.58 -10.72 9.96
N LEU A 237 16.09 -11.57 9.04
CA LEU A 237 15.45 -12.84 9.38
C LEU A 237 16.43 -13.85 9.99
N LEU A 238 17.64 -13.96 9.45
CA LEU A 238 18.64 -14.93 9.92
C LEU A 238 19.36 -14.49 11.21
N GLN A 239 19.37 -13.19 11.50
CA GLN A 239 19.96 -12.63 12.72
C GLN A 239 18.98 -12.57 13.90
N ARG A 240 17.73 -13.00 13.69
CA ARG A 240 16.74 -13.11 14.75
C ARG A 240 17.18 -14.19 15.74
N LYS A 241 17.51 -13.76 16.97
CA LYS A 241 17.71 -14.66 18.11
C LYS A 241 16.39 -15.25 18.58
#